data_AF-A0A3D3MSR9-F1
#
_entry.id   AF-A0A3D3MSR9-F1
#
_cell.length_a   1.000
_cell.length_b   1.000
_cell.length_c   1.000
_cell.angle_alpha   90.00
_cell.angle_beta   90.00
_cell.angle_gamma   90.00
#
_symmetry.space_group_name_H-M   'P 1'
#
loop_
_entity.id
_entity.type
_entity.pdbx_description
1 polymer ?
#
loop_
_entity_poly.entity_id
_entity_poly.type
_entity_poly.pdbx_seq_one_letter_code
_entity_poly.pdbx_strand_id
1 'polypeptide(L)' 'EKTIIHLPGNKTFTILAQHASKRNVYIQKATLNGKVYSKNYLSHADIAKGGVLQLMMGDKPNKTWGSLEEDCPPAK' A
#
# COMPACT_ATOMS: atom_id res chain seq x y z
N GLU A 1 -12.84 1.72 1.22
CA GLU A 1 -12.70 0.79 2.37
C GLU A 1 -11.54 1.23 3.26
N LYS A 2 -11.60 0.97 4.58
CA LYS A 2 -10.58 1.39 5.56
C LYS A 2 -10.31 0.24 6.53
N THR A 3 -9.03 -0.05 6.75
CA THR A 3 -8.56 -1.07 7.70
C THR A 3 -7.54 -0.43 8.63
N ILE A 4 -7.59 -0.75 9.92
CA ILE A 4 -6.66 -0.22 10.92
C ILE A 4 -5.97 -1.41 11.60
N ILE A 5 -4.65 -1.35 11.65
CA ILE A 5 -3.80 -2.32 12.34
C ILE A 5 -3.24 -1.63 13.58
N HIS A 6 -3.51 -2.20 14.75
CA HIS A 6 -2.99 -1.73 16.02
C HIS A 6 -1.60 -2.34 16.25
N LEU A 7 -0.62 -1.49 16.51
CA LEU A 7 0.78 -1.87 16.70
C LEU A 7 1.19 -1.65 18.16
N PRO A 8 2.25 -2.33 18.62
CA PRO A 8 2.84 -2.07 19.94
C PRO A 8 3.21 -0.59 20.12
N GLY A 9 3.06 -0.09 21.35
CA GLY A 9 3.42 1.30 21.70
C GLY A 9 2.40 2.35 21.26
N ASN A 10 1.10 2.02 21.26
CA ASN A 10 -0.02 2.90 20.88
C ASN A 10 0.07 3.47 19.46
N LYS A 11 0.82 2.81 18.57
CA LYS A 11 0.91 3.18 17.16
C LYS A 11 -0.18 2.49 16.36
N THR A 12 -0.58 3.12 15.26
CA THR A 12 -1.56 2.54 14.34
C THR A 12 -1.06 2.65 12.91
N PHE A 13 -1.30 1.61 12.13
CA PHE A 13 -1.10 1.61 10.69
C PHE A 13 -2.45 1.49 10.00
N THR A 14 -2.82 2.52 9.25
CA THR A 14 -4.11 2.60 8.56
C THR A 14 -3.94 2.32 7.08
N ILE A 15 -4.73 1.41 6.54
CA ILE A 15 -4.81 1.12 5.11
C ILE A 15 -6.12 1.70 4.59
N LEU A 16 -6.03 2.64 3.64
CA LEU A 16 -7.17 3.29 2.99
C LEU A 16 -7.24 2.84 1.54
N ALA A 17 -8.17 1.95 1.22
CA ALA A 17 -8.42 1.50 -0.14
C ALA A 17 -9.55 2.35 -0.76
N GLN A 18 -9.16 3.41 -1.46
CA GLN A 18 -10.07 4.30 -2.18
C GLN A 18 -10.60 3.60 -3.43
N HIS A 19 -11.91 3.75 -3.68
CA HIS A 19 -12.63 3.09 -4.79
C HIS A 19 -12.61 1.56 -4.77
N ALA A 20 -12.19 0.93 -3.68
CA ALA A 20 -12.26 -0.52 -3.54
C ALA A 20 -13.71 -1.00 -3.65
N SER A 21 -13.95 -1.95 -4.54
CA SER A 21 -15.25 -2.59 -4.74
C SER A 21 -15.06 -3.97 -5.34
N LYS A 22 -16.13 -4.77 -5.44
CA LYS A 22 -16.09 -6.09 -6.09
C LYS A 22 -15.55 -6.05 -7.53
N ARG A 23 -15.66 -4.89 -8.20
CA ARG A 23 -15.13 -4.67 -9.55
C ARG A 23 -13.72 -4.06 -9.52
N ASN A 24 -13.45 -3.17 -8.57
CA ASN A 24 -12.19 -2.43 -8.48
C ASN A 24 -11.21 -3.14 -7.55
N VAL A 25 -10.54 -4.16 -8.10
CA VAL A 25 -9.61 -5.01 -7.35
C VAL A 25 -8.14 -4.69 -7.61
N TYR A 26 -7.82 -3.85 -8.59
CA TYR A 26 -6.44 -3.56 -9.00
C TYR A 26 -5.94 -2.24 -8.41
N ILE A 27 -4.74 -2.26 -7.84
CA ILE A 27 -4.06 -1.05 -7.37
C ILE A 27 -3.59 -0.23 -8.59
N GLN A 28 -4.06 1.01 -8.67
CA GLN A 28 -3.64 1.99 -9.68
C GLN A 28 -2.45 2.82 -9.19
N LYS A 29 -2.51 3.24 -7.92
CA LYS A 29 -1.51 4.07 -7.26
C LYS A 29 -1.50 3.74 -5.78
N ALA A 30 -0.33 3.87 -5.15
CA ALA A 30 -0.21 3.82 -3.70
C ALA A 30 0.57 5.03 -3.19
N THR A 31 0.21 5.50 -2.00
CA THR A 31 1.00 6.45 -1.23
C THR A 31 1.19 5.95 0.19
N LEU A 32 2.39 6.11 0.71
CA LEU A 32 2.71 5.79 2.10
C LEU A 32 3.09 7.09 2.80
N ASN A 33 2.32 7.46 3.82
CA ASN A 33 2.51 8.70 4.58
C ASN A 33 2.57 9.95 3.67
N GLY A 34 1.73 9.98 2.63
CA GLY A 34 1.65 11.08 1.66
C GLY A 34 2.71 11.06 0.55
N LYS A 35 3.68 10.15 0.59
CA LYS A 35 4.70 9.99 -0.46
C LYS A 35 4.30 8.91 -1.46
N VAL A 36 4.60 9.11 -2.74
CA VAL A 36 4.36 8.11 -3.78
C VAL A 36 5.07 6.81 -3.42
N TYR A 37 4.34 5.70 -3.51
CA TYR A 37 4.81 4.37 -3.18
C TYR A 37 4.57 3.44 -4.37
N SER A 38 5.63 3.02 -5.05
CA SER A 38 5.57 2.12 -6.21
C SER A 38 5.89 0.67 -5.85
N LYS A 39 6.51 0.43 -4.70
CA LYS A 39 6.97 -0.90 -4.28
C LYS A 39 5.81 -1.85 -4.05
N ASN A 40 5.97 -3.10 -4.47
CA ASN A 40 4.97 -4.15 -4.30
C ASN A 40 5.09 -4.90 -2.96
N TYR A 41 5.98 -4.46 -2.08
CA TYR A 41 6.21 -4.99 -0.75
C TYR A 41 6.17 -3.87 0.28
N LEU A 42 6.00 -4.21 1.57
CA LEU A 42 6.16 -3.28 2.69
C LEU A 42 7.18 -3.87 3.65
N SER A 43 8.13 -3.05 4.11
CA SER A 43 9.06 -3.52 5.14
C SER A 43 8.38 -3.50 6.51
N HIS A 44 8.81 -4.39 7.40
CA HIS A 44 8.35 -4.36 8.80
C HIS A 44 8.64 -3.00 9.45
N ALA A 45 9.76 -2.36 9.09
CA ALA A 45 10.12 -1.04 9.60
C ALA A 45 9.13 0.06 9.17
N ASP A 46 8.58 -0.02 7.95
CA ASP A 46 7.58 0.92 7.46
C ASP A 46 6.25 0.76 8.19
N ILE A 47 5.85 -0.49 8.46
CA ILE A 47 4.65 -0.78 9.23
C ILE A 47 4.83 -0.37 10.70
N ALA A 48 5.95 -0.74 11.34
CA ALA A 48 6.23 -0.49 12.76
C ALA A 48 6.38 1.00 13.12
N LYS A 49 6.69 1.87 12.15
CA LYS A 49 6.63 3.32 12.31
C LYS A 49 5.19 3.83 12.46
N GLY A 50 4.20 3.04 12.05
CA GLY A 50 2.81 3.45 11.92
C GLY A 50 2.59 4.35 10.71
N GLY A 51 1.38 4.87 10.59
CA GLY A 51 1.02 5.84 9.56
C GLY A 51 -0.14 5.42 8.68
N VAL A 52 -0.16 5.91 7.44
CA VAL A 52 -1.28 5.73 6.50
C VAL A 52 -0.77 5.27 5.13
N LEU A 53 -1.22 4.09 4.71
CA LEU A 53 -1.08 3.59 3.35
C LEU A 53 -2.39 3.87 2.60
N GLN A 54 -2.35 4.71 1.57
CA GLN A 54 -3.50 4.97 0.70
C GLN A 54 -3.31 4.23 -0.60
N LEU A 55 -4.29 3.40 -0.96
CA LEU A 55 -4.35 2.66 -2.21
C LEU A 55 -5.50 3.22 -3.03
N MET A 56 -5.22 3.59 -4.28
CA MET A 56 -6.24 3.95 -5.25
C MET A 56 -6.55 2.71 -6.09
N MET A 57 -7.77 2.19 -5.97
CA MET A 57 -8.21 0.97 -6.65
C MET A 57 -8.89 1.29 -7.99
N GLY A 58 -8.85 0.35 -8.93
CA GLY A 58 -9.49 0.45 -10.25
C GLY A 58 -9.90 -0.91 -10.80
N ASP A 59 -10.70 -0.93 -11.87
CA ASP A 59 -11.24 -2.15 -12.49
C ASP A 59 -10.31 -2.82 -13.50
N LYS A 60 -9.18 -2.17 -13.83
CA LYS A 60 -8.19 -2.67 -14.78
C LYS A 60 -6.81 -2.79 -14.14
N PRO A 61 -6.01 -3.80 -14.50
CA PRO A 61 -4.65 -3.92 -14.00
C PRO A 61 -3.80 -2.73 -14.46
N ASN A 62 -3.09 -2.11 -13.53
CA ASN A 62 -2.05 -1.15 -13.87
C ASN A 62 -0.74 -1.92 -14.13
N LYS A 63 -0.25 -1.91 -15.38
CA LYS A 63 0.99 -2.60 -15.77
C LYS A 63 2.27 -1.81 -15.45
N THR A 64 2.14 -0.55 -15.01
CA THR A 64 3.29 0.32 -14.73
C THR A 64 3.59 0.48 -13.25
N TRP A 65 2.64 0.15 -12.37
CA TRP A 65 2.84 0.23 -10.93
C TRP A 65 3.46 -1.06 -10.40
N GLY A 66 4.58 -0.96 -9.67
CA GLY A 66 5.26 -2.11 -9.09
C GLY A 66 5.93 -3.04 -10.10
N SER A 67 6.24 -2.53 -11.30
CA SER A 67 6.80 -3.29 -12.42
C SER A 67 8.31 -3.12 -12.60
N LEU A 68 8.95 -2.22 -11.85
CA LEU A 68 10.39 -2.00 -11.94
C LEU A 68 11.15 -3.01 -11.07
N GLU A 69 12.41 -3.28 -11.42
CA GLU A 69 13.27 -4.18 -10.62
C GLU A 69 13.45 -3.69 -9.18
N GLU A 70 13.48 -2.37 -8.97
CA GLU A 70 13.56 -1.74 -7.64
C GLU A 70 12.28 -1.90 -6.79
N ASP A 71 11.14 -2.14 -7.45
CA ASP A 71 9.85 -2.32 -6.78
C ASP A 71 9.68 -3.76 -6.26
N CYS A 72 10.50 -4.69 -6.75
CA CYS A 72 10.52 -6.09 -6.36
C CYS A 72 11.01 -6.23 -4.90
N PRO A 73 10.45 -7.17 -4.11
CA PRO A 73 11.00 -7.45 -2.79
C PRO A 73 12.47 -7.87 -2.91
N PRO A 74 13.32 -7.48 -1.94
CA PRO A 74 14.72 -7.91 -1.94
C PRO A 74 14.79 -9.43 -1.92
N ALA A 75 15.41 -10.01 -2.95
CA ALA A 75 15.80 -11.41 -2.94
C ALA A 75 16.88 -11.58 -1.87
N LYS A 76 16.65 -12.53 -0.97
CA LYS A 76 17.53 -12.79 0.16
C LYS A 76 18.79 -13.53 -0.28
#